data_AF-A0A7I7JW92-F1
#
_entry.id   AF-A0A7I7JW92-F1
#
_cell.length_a   1.000
_cell.length_b   1.000
_cell.length_c   1.000
_cell.angle_alpha   90.00
_cell.angle_beta   90.00
_cell.angle_gamma   90.00
#
_symmetry.space_group_name_H-M   'P 1'
#
loop_
_entity.id
_entity.type
_entity.pdbx_description
1 polymer ?
#
loop_
_entity_poly.entity_id
_entity_poly.type
_entity_poly.pdbx_seq_one_letter_code
_entity_poly.pdbx_strand_id
1 'polypeptide(L)' 'MFLAVPEEKVIKNRLHCDFTPDDQNAEVDRVLALGARRVDIGQGDQTWVVLADPEGNEFCILAAEG' A
#
# COMPACT_ATOMS: atom_id res chain seq x y z
N MET A 1 1.32 -5.36 18.34
CA MET A 1 0.39 -4.43 19.01
C MET A 1 0.19 -3.25 18.07
N PHE A 2 -1.03 -3.01 17.60
CA PHE A 2 -1.37 -1.83 16.80
C PHE A 2 -1.83 -0.73 17.77
N LEU A 3 -1.38 0.50 17.56
CA LEU A 3 -1.77 1.65 18.35
C LEU A 3 -2.68 2.53 17.48
N ALA A 4 -3.95 2.65 17.87
CA ALA A 4 -4.88 3.51 17.16
C ALA A 4 -4.51 4.98 17.40
N VAL A 5 -4.39 5.75 16.32
CA VAL A 5 -4.25 7.20 16.35
C VAL A 5 -5.65 7.79 16.14
N PRO A 6 -6.16 8.64 17.04
CA PRO A 6 -7.54 9.14 16.96
C PRO A 6 -7.75 10.17 15.85
N GLU A 7 -6.68 10.80 15.37
CA GLU A 7 -6.73 11.73 14.25
C GLU A 7 -6.84 10.99 12.91
N GLU A 8 -7.85 11.36 12.12
CA GLU A 8 -7.92 10.95 10.72
C GLU A 8 -6.73 11.50 9.92
N LYS A 9 -6.28 10.71 8.95
CA LYS A 9 -5.21 11.13 8.05
C LYS A 9 -5.67 12.27 7.14
N VAL A 10 -4.96 13.41 7.21
CA VAL A 10 -5.31 14.63 6.44
C VAL A 10 -4.40 14.85 5.22
N ILE A 11 -3.17 14.33 5.23
CA ILE A 11 -2.18 14.51 4.16
C ILE A 11 -1.51 13.19 3.78
N LYS A 12 -0.97 13.09 2.56
CA LYS A 12 -0.17 11.94 2.12
C LYS A 12 0.99 11.68 3.08
N ASN A 13 1.33 10.41 3.31
CA ASN A 13 2.48 10.06 4.13
C ASN A 13 3.77 10.68 3.53
N ARG A 14 4.59 11.28 4.39
CA ARG A 14 5.92 11.82 4.01
C ARG A 14 6.96 10.72 3.77
N LEU A 15 6.63 9.50 4.18
CA LEU A 15 7.41 8.29 4.00
C LEU A 15 6.77 7.46 2.87
N HIS A 16 7.62 6.90 2.02
CA HIS A 16 7.25 5.93 1.00
C HIS A 16 7.72 4.54 1.47
N CYS A 17 6.78 3.64 1.71
CA CYS A 17 7.08 2.25 2.07
C CYS A 17 6.90 1.36 0.84
N ASP A 18 7.97 0.71 0.40
CA ASP A 18 8.00 -0.18 -0.75
C ASP A 18 8.27 -1.62 -0.31
N PHE A 19 7.49 -2.57 -0.82
CA PHE A 19 7.67 -4.00 -0.59
C PHE A 19 7.90 -4.73 -1.91
N THR A 20 8.86 -5.65 -1.94
CA THR A 20 9.25 -6.44 -3.12
C THR A 20 9.00 -7.93 -2.87
N PRO A 21 7.74 -8.42 -2.98
CA PRO A 21 7.45 -9.85 -2.85
C PRO A 21 7.91 -10.62 -4.10
N ASP A 22 8.05 -11.94 -3.97
CA ASP A 22 8.33 -12.82 -5.11
C ASP A 22 7.16 -12.86 -6.11
N ASP A 23 5.92 -12.78 -5.62
CA ASP A 23 4.70 -12.69 -6.42
C ASP A 23 3.88 -11.46 -6.00
N GLN A 24 3.92 -10.43 -6.85
CA GLN A 24 3.19 -9.17 -6.64
C GLN A 24 1.68 -9.39 -6.56
N ASN A 25 1.11 -10.24 -7.40
CA ASN A 25 -0.34 -10.43 -7.46
C ASN A 25 -0.84 -11.16 -6.22
N ALA A 26 -0.14 -12.24 -5.83
CA ALA A 26 -0.48 -12.98 -4.61
C ALA A 26 -0.38 -12.08 -3.37
N GLU A 27 0.64 -11.22 -3.30
CA GLU A 27 0.81 -10.32 -2.17
C GLU A 27 -0.27 -9.23 -2.14
N VAL A 28 -0.59 -8.64 -3.30
CA VAL A 28 -1.69 -7.67 -3.42
C VAL A 28 -3.02 -8.30 -2.96
N ASP A 29 -3.34 -9.50 -3.42
CA ASP A 29 -4.57 -10.20 -3.02
C ASP A 29 -4.59 -10.49 -1.51
N ARG A 30 -3.44 -10.89 -0.94
CA ARG A 30 -3.30 -11.14 0.50
C ARG A 30 -3.57 -9.89 1.32
N VAL A 31 -2.97 -8.76 0.99
CA VAL A 31 -3.13 -7.53 1.78
C VAL A 31 -4.52 -6.91 1.60
N LEU A 32 -5.15 -7.06 0.43
CA LEU A 32 -6.56 -6.71 0.24
C LEU A 32 -7.48 -7.55 1.12
N ALA A 33 -7.22 -8.85 1.24
CA ALA A 33 -7.97 -9.72 2.15
C ALA A 33 -7.78 -9.34 3.63
N LEU A 34 -6.69 -8.66 3.97
CA LEU A 34 -6.41 -8.11 5.30
C LEU A 34 -7.05 -6.72 5.52
N GLY A 35 -7.75 -6.16 4.54
CA GLY A 35 -8.46 -4.89 4.66
C GLY A 35 -7.77 -3.69 4.02
N ALA A 36 -6.62 -3.90 3.34
CA ALA A 36 -6.06 -2.86 2.51
C ALA A 36 -6.98 -2.54 1.32
N ARG A 37 -6.81 -1.37 0.72
CA ARG A 37 -7.54 -0.92 -0.46
C ARG A 37 -6.59 -0.35 -1.50
N ARG A 38 -6.88 -0.55 -2.79
CA ARG A 38 -6.16 0.13 -3.87
C ARG A 38 -6.42 1.63 -3.80
N VAL A 39 -5.38 2.43 -4.01
CA VAL A 39 -5.47 3.90 -4.04
C VAL A 39 -4.76 4.46 -5.26
N ASP A 40 -5.25 5.61 -5.71
CA ASP A 40 -4.62 6.41 -6.75
C ASP A 40 -4.04 7.67 -6.11
N ILE A 41 -2.73 7.87 -6.28
CA ILE A 41 -1.98 9.03 -5.83
C ILE A 41 -1.50 9.88 -7.02
N GLY A 42 -2.05 9.66 -8.22
CA GLY A 42 -1.63 10.27 -9.48
C GLY A 42 -0.43 9.57 -10.12
N GLN A 43 -0.20 8.29 -9.83
CA GLN A 43 0.97 7.56 -10.32
C GLN A 43 0.91 7.22 -11.83
N GLY A 44 -0.30 7.16 -12.40
CA GLY A 44 -0.50 6.70 -13.79
C GLY A 44 -0.17 5.22 -13.97
N ASP A 45 0.20 4.83 -15.19
CA ASP A 45 0.52 3.45 -15.54
C ASP A 45 1.93 3.07 -15.06
N GLN A 46 2.03 2.60 -13.82
CA GLN A 46 3.28 2.14 -13.21
C GLN A 46 3.24 0.63 -12.95
N THR A 47 4.42 0.03 -12.84
CA THR A 47 4.56 -1.41 -12.56
C THR A 47 4.28 -1.76 -11.10
N TRP A 48 4.28 -0.79 -10.19
CA TRP A 48 3.95 -1.00 -8.78
C TRP A 48 2.48 -0.73 -8.48
N VAL A 49 1.94 -1.44 -7.50
CA VAL A 49 0.58 -1.26 -7.03
C VAL A 49 0.58 -0.43 -5.75
N VAL A 50 -0.13 0.69 -5.76
CA VAL A 50 -0.30 1.54 -4.57
C VAL A 50 -1.54 1.09 -3.78
N LEU A 51 -1.34 0.84 -2.49
CA LEU A 51 -2.37 0.40 -1.55
C LEU A 51 -2.38 1.31 -0.33
N ALA A 52 -3.52 1.37 0.35
CA ALA A 52 -3.64 1.95 1.68
C ALA A 52 -4.13 0.90 2.68
N ASP A 53 -3.54 0.86 3.86
CA ASP A 53 -4.04 0.05 4.98
C ASP A 53 -5.40 0.58 5.51
N PRO A 54 -6.07 -0.13 6.44
CA PRO A 54 -7.33 0.34 7.02
C PRO A 54 -7.24 1.72 7.68
N GLU A 55 -6.06 2.10 8.18
CA GLU A 55 -5.78 3.40 8.78
C GLU A 55 -5.49 4.50 7.72
N GLY A 56 -5.39 4.14 6.44
CA GLY A 56 -5.18 5.04 5.32
C GLY A 56 -3.71 5.31 4.97
N ASN A 57 -2.74 4.58 5.52
CA ASN A 57 -1.33 4.73 5.19
C ASN A 57 -1.01 4.15 3.82
N GLU A 58 -0.44 4.94 2.91
CA GLU A 58 -0.08 4.44 1.58
C GLU A 58 1.25 3.67 1.60
N PHE A 59 1.31 2.60 0.83
CA PHE A 59 2.51 1.83 0.54
C PHE A 59 2.43 1.22 -0.86
N CYS A 60 3.57 0.81 -1.42
CA CYS A 60 3.64 0.20 -2.74
C CYS A 60 4.10 -1.25 -2.64
N ILE A 61 3.51 -2.09 -3.51
CA ILE A 61 4.03 -3.42 -3.79
C ILE A 61 4.65 -3.38 -5.18
N LEU A 62 5.97 -3.53 -5.24
CA LEU A 62 6.75 -3.55 -6.47
C LEU A 62 6.63 -4.92 -7.14
N ALA A 63 6.78 -4.97 -8.46
CA ALA A 63 7.00 -6.22 -9.15
C ALA A 63 8.40 -6.75 -8.79
N ALA A 64 8.57 -8.06 -8.68
CA ALA A 64 9.90 -8.64 -8.53
C ALA A 64 10.79 -8.17 -9.70
N GLU A 65 11.97 -7.63 -9.38
CA GLU A 65 13.00 -7.44 -10.41
C GLU A 65 13.43 -8.83 -10.87
N GLY A 66 13.29 -9.10 -12.17
CA GLY A 66 13.63 -10.40 -12.78
C GLY A 66 15.12 -10.70 -12.84
#